data_AF-A0A6B3MW11-F1
#
_entry.id   AF-A0A6B3MW11-F1
#
_cell.length_a   1.000
_cell.length_b   1.000
_cell.length_c   1.000
_cell.angle_alpha   90.00
_cell.angle_beta   90.00
_cell.angle_gamma   90.00
#
_symmetry.space_group_name_H-M   'P 1'
#
loop_
_entity.id
_entity.type
_entity.pdbx_description
1 polymer ?
#
loop_
_entity_poly.entity_id
_entity_poly.type
_entity_poly.pdbx_seq_one_letter_code
_entity_poly.pdbx_strand_id
1 'polypeptide(L)'
;QEKSSKAGCDDFIPKPVDVAELLEKLKQHLQLEWVYEDFIPKPETITDAGAEEIQLDAIVPPPSDLLILLYDFAKRGSVFDIRQEAEKLEQLDAKFVPFAKIIYKLAKEFKVKEIRRFIEEYVDKV
;
A
#
# COMPACT_ATOMS: atom_id res chain seq x y z
N GLN A 1 20.91 14.92 -23.08
CA GLN A 1 19.81 15.91 -23.05
C GLN A 1 19.18 16.11 -24.43
N GLU A 2 19.95 16.43 -25.49
CA GLU A 2 19.39 16.64 -26.85
C GLU A 2 18.56 15.47 -27.41
N LYS A 3 18.97 14.22 -27.14
CA LYS A 3 18.22 13.03 -27.60
C LYS A 3 16.82 12.93 -26.97
N SER A 4 16.68 13.33 -25.70
CA SER A 4 15.40 13.32 -24.98
C SER A 4 14.46 14.43 -25.48
N SER A 5 14.99 15.64 -25.69
CA SER A 5 14.20 16.73 -26.27
C SER A 5 13.71 16.42 -27.68
N LYS A 6 14.56 15.82 -28.53
CA LYS A 6 14.16 15.36 -29.87
C LYS A 6 13.12 14.23 -29.87
N ALA A 7 12.95 13.52 -28.75
CA ALA A 7 11.95 12.48 -28.59
C ALA A 7 10.58 13.02 -28.09
N GLY A 8 10.45 14.34 -27.91
CA GLY A 8 9.21 14.98 -27.45
C GLY A 8 9.04 15.02 -25.94
N CYS A 9 10.12 14.88 -25.16
CA CYS A 9 10.06 15.08 -23.71
C CYS A 9 9.89 16.57 -23.36
N ASP A 10 9.05 16.86 -22.38
CA ASP A 10 8.83 18.22 -21.87
C ASP A 10 10.04 18.76 -21.06
N ASP A 11 10.78 17.87 -20.39
CA ASP A 11 11.95 18.23 -19.58
C ASP A 11 12.89 17.03 -19.35
N PHE A 12 14.01 17.27 -18.66
CA PHE A 12 15.01 16.27 -18.31
C PHE A 12 15.60 16.51 -16.92
N ILE A 13 15.75 15.45 -16.13
CA ILE A 13 16.44 15.46 -14.82
C ILE A 13 17.64 14.50 -14.90
N PRO A 14 18.87 14.97 -14.71
CA PRO A 14 20.04 14.10 -14.69
C PRO A 14 20.02 13.19 -13.45
N LYS A 15 20.72 12.06 -13.53
CA LYS A 15 20.96 11.23 -12.34
C LYS A 15 22.05 11.87 -11.45
N PRO A 16 22.01 11.69 -10.12
CA PRO A 16 20.94 11.05 -9.35
C PRO A 16 19.67 11.91 -9.34
N VAL A 17 18.50 11.26 -9.30
CA VAL A 17 17.22 11.98 -9.33
C VAL A 17 17.02 12.69 -7.98
N ASP A 18 17.00 14.02 -8.01
CA ASP A 18 16.57 14.84 -6.88
C ASP A 18 15.03 14.89 -6.84
N VAL A 19 14.46 14.49 -5.70
CA VAL A 19 13.00 14.39 -5.54
C VAL A 19 12.33 15.77 -5.54
N ALA A 20 12.98 16.78 -4.96
CA ALA A 20 12.43 18.14 -4.92
C ALA A 20 12.41 18.74 -6.34
N GLU A 21 13.48 18.55 -7.11
CA GLU A 21 13.54 18.98 -8.51
C GLU A 21 12.46 18.27 -9.36
N LEU A 22 12.27 16.96 -9.16
CA LEU A 22 11.22 16.19 -9.85
C LEU A 22 9.82 16.72 -9.55
N LEU A 23 9.50 16.93 -8.28
CA LEU A 23 8.18 17.42 -7.87
C LEU A 23 7.92 18.83 -8.41
N GLU A 24 8.92 19.71 -8.43
CA GLU A 24 8.77 21.05 -8.99
C GLU A 24 8.52 21.02 -10.52
N LYS A 25 9.24 20.17 -11.25
CA LYS A 25 9.00 20.00 -12.69
C LYS A 25 7.61 19.42 -12.98
N LEU A 26 7.14 18.44 -12.21
CA LEU A 26 5.78 17.92 -12.33
C LEU A 26 4.74 19.01 -12.07
N LYS A 27 4.94 19.84 -11.03
CA LYS A 27 4.07 20.97 -10.71
C LYS A 27 3.95 21.94 -11.88
N GLN A 28 5.09 22.30 -12.49
CA GLN A 28 5.16 23.25 -13.60
C GLN A 28 4.51 22.70 -14.88
N HIS A 29 4.86 21.48 -15.29
CA HIS A 29 4.41 20.92 -16.56
C HIS A 29 2.97 20.41 -16.53
N LEU A 30 2.49 19.94 -15.37
CA LEU A 30 1.11 19.48 -15.19
C LEU A 30 0.18 20.55 -14.58
N GLN A 31 0.70 21.75 -14.29
CA GLN A 31 -0.04 22.87 -13.69
C GLN A 31 -0.76 22.48 -12.39
N LEU A 32 -0.03 21.79 -11.50
CA LEU A 32 -0.59 21.25 -10.25
C LEU A 32 -0.45 22.26 -9.10
N GLU A 33 -1.37 22.17 -8.14
CA GLU A 33 -1.22 22.77 -6.82
C GLU A 33 -1.03 21.67 -5.77
N TRP A 34 0.01 21.80 -4.95
CA TRP A 34 0.26 20.84 -3.87
C TRP A 34 -0.66 21.14 -2.69
N VAL A 35 -1.55 20.19 -2.39
CA VAL A 35 -2.33 20.18 -1.15
C VAL A 35 -1.55 19.34 -0.14
N TYR A 36 -0.92 20.00 0.83
CA TYR A 36 -0.28 19.32 1.94
C TYR A 36 -1.31 19.12 3.05
N GLU A 37 -1.52 17.86 3.45
CA GLU A 37 -2.24 17.57 4.67
C GLU A 37 -1.28 17.83 5.83
N ASP A 38 -1.74 18.58 6.84
CA ASP A 38 -1.06 18.61 8.12
C ASP A 38 -1.07 17.18 8.64
N PHE A 39 0.10 16.54 8.64
CA PHE A 39 0.27 15.22 9.25
C PHE A 39 0.06 15.39 10.75
N ILE A 40 -1.20 15.37 11.18
CA ILE A 40 -1.55 15.01 12.53
C ILE A 40 -1.28 13.52 12.54
N PRO A 41 -0.22 13.02 13.19
CA PRO A 41 -0.13 11.60 13.42
C PRO A 41 -1.43 11.23 14.13
N LYS A 42 -2.34 10.56 13.42
CA LYS A 42 -3.30 9.71 14.11
C LYS A 42 -2.44 8.89 15.05
N PRO A 43 -2.76 8.81 16.34
CA PRO A 43 -2.06 7.90 17.20
C PRO A 43 -2.15 6.56 16.48
N GLU A 44 -1.03 6.12 15.90
CA GLU A 44 -0.94 4.78 15.42
C GLU A 44 -1.23 4.01 16.71
N THR A 45 -2.37 3.35 16.80
CA THR A 45 -2.56 2.28 17.77
C THR A 45 -1.65 1.14 17.36
N ILE A 46 -0.34 1.42 17.34
CA ILE A 46 0.68 0.45 17.66
C ILE A 46 0.43 0.21 19.15
N THR A 47 -0.52 -0.69 19.43
CA THR A 47 -0.28 -1.58 20.56
C THR A 47 1.01 -2.31 20.19
N ASP A 48 2.12 -1.77 20.63
CA ASP A 48 3.37 -2.47 20.88
C ASP A 48 3.09 -3.43 22.05
N ALA A 49 2.18 -4.36 21.80
CA ALA A 49 1.87 -5.47 22.69
C ALA A 49 2.79 -6.61 22.28
N GLY A 50 4.10 -6.38 22.46
CA GLY A 50 5.13 -7.39 22.25
C GLY A 50 5.33 -7.81 20.79
N ALA A 51 6.56 -8.12 20.48
CA ALA A 51 6.86 -9.04 19.39
C ALA A 51 6.32 -10.43 19.76
N GLU A 52 5.00 -10.62 19.74
CA GLU A 52 4.45 -11.96 19.62
C GLU A 52 4.64 -12.37 18.16
N GLU A 53 5.50 -13.36 17.95
CA GLU A 53 5.60 -14.06 16.67
C GLU A 53 4.18 -14.38 16.21
N ILE A 54 3.76 -13.78 15.10
CA ILE A 54 2.45 -14.04 14.51
C ILE A 54 2.47 -15.51 14.09
N GLN A 55 1.91 -16.38 14.94
CA GLN A 55 1.75 -17.79 14.64
C GLN A 55 0.74 -17.91 13.50
N LEU A 56 1.21 -18.32 12.31
CA LEU A 56 0.37 -18.48 11.12
C LEU A 56 -0.82 -19.42 11.36
N ASP A 57 -0.69 -20.35 12.29
CA ASP A 57 -1.69 -21.38 12.62
C ASP A 57 -2.94 -20.82 13.34
N ALA A 58 -2.91 -19.56 13.80
CA ALA A 58 -4.03 -18.90 14.48
C ALA A 58 -4.68 -17.76 13.66
N ILE A 59 -4.31 -17.58 12.40
CA ILE A 59 -4.85 -16.51 11.56
C ILE A 59 -6.27 -16.88 11.12
N VAL A 60 -7.25 -16.11 11.59
CA VAL A 60 -8.65 -16.21 11.12
C VAL A 60 -8.80 -15.37 9.86
N PRO A 61 -9.12 -15.97 8.69
CA PRO A 61 -9.33 -15.20 7.47
C PRO A 61 -10.65 -14.41 7.54
N PRO A 62 -10.72 -13.23 6.90
CA PRO A 62 -11.96 -12.49 6.76
C PRO A 62 -12.98 -13.23 5.85
N PRO A 63 -14.26 -12.82 5.87
CA PRO A 63 -15.28 -13.36 4.97
C PRO A 63 -14.87 -13.33 3.49
N SER A 64 -15.38 -14.29 2.71
CA SER A 64 -15.00 -14.48 1.30
C SER A 64 -15.19 -13.24 0.43
N ASP A 65 -16.22 -12.44 0.67
CA ASP A 65 -16.45 -11.19 -0.06
C ASP A 65 -15.29 -10.19 0.11
N LEU A 66 -14.75 -10.10 1.33
CA LEU A 66 -13.61 -9.24 1.64
C LEU A 66 -12.28 -9.81 1.11
N LEU A 67 -12.13 -11.14 1.11
CA LEU A 67 -10.98 -11.80 0.47
C LEU A 67 -10.96 -11.54 -1.05
N ILE A 68 -12.10 -11.65 -1.73
CA ILE A 68 -12.23 -11.37 -3.17
C ILE A 68 -11.93 -9.89 -3.45
N LEU A 69 -12.44 -8.98 -2.62
CA LEU A 69 -12.16 -7.55 -2.74
C LEU A 69 -10.65 -7.24 -2.61
N LEU A 70 -10.01 -7.76 -1.57
CA LEU A 70 -8.58 -7.60 -1.35
C LEU A 70 -7.75 -8.23 -2.49
N TYR A 71 -8.18 -9.37 -3.01
CA TYR A 71 -7.56 -10.02 -4.15
C TYR A 71 -7.62 -9.14 -5.41
N ASP A 72 -8.77 -8.54 -5.68
CA ASP A 72 -8.97 -7.63 -6.81
C ASP A 72 -8.11 -6.37 -6.68
N PHE A 73 -8.00 -5.79 -5.48
CA PHE A 73 -7.09 -4.67 -5.23
C PHE A 73 -5.63 -5.07 -5.45
N ALA A 74 -5.21 -6.24 -4.97
CA ALA A 74 -3.87 -6.76 -5.20
C ALA A 74 -3.61 -7.01 -6.70
N LYS A 75 -4.58 -7.52 -7.44
CA LYS A 75 -4.48 -7.75 -8.88
C LYS A 75 -4.32 -6.44 -9.67
N ARG A 76 -4.96 -5.36 -9.23
CA ARG A 76 -4.86 -4.03 -9.84
C ARG A 76 -3.64 -3.23 -9.34
N GLY A 77 -2.96 -3.72 -8.29
CA GLY A 77 -1.84 -3.02 -7.67
C GLY A 77 -2.25 -1.83 -6.79
N SER A 78 -3.51 -1.77 -6.36
CA SER A 78 -4.01 -0.65 -5.54
C SER A 78 -3.60 -0.80 -4.08
N VAL A 79 -2.35 -0.43 -3.78
CA VAL A 79 -1.78 -0.52 -2.42
C VAL A 79 -2.54 0.36 -1.43
N PHE A 80 -3.05 1.52 -1.88
CA PHE A 80 -3.83 2.42 -1.05
C PHE A 80 -5.13 1.76 -0.55
N ASP A 81 -5.90 1.17 -1.47
CA ASP A 81 -7.16 0.51 -1.13
C ASP A 81 -6.93 -0.71 -0.23
N ILE A 82 -5.85 -1.47 -0.47
CA ILE A 82 -5.46 -2.61 0.39
C ILE A 82 -5.19 -2.16 1.83
N ARG A 83 -4.45 -1.05 2.02
CA ARG A 83 -4.16 -0.53 3.36
C ARG A 83 -5.44 -0.09 4.06
N GLN A 84 -6.28 0.66 3.36
CA GLN A 84 -7.54 1.13 3.93
C GLN A 84 -8.44 -0.05 4.34
N GLU A 85 -8.51 -1.09 3.52
CA GLU A 85 -9.32 -2.26 3.83
C GLU A 85 -8.74 -3.10 4.97
N ALA A 86 -7.41 -3.20 5.08
CA ALA A 86 -6.76 -3.82 6.24
C ALA A 86 -7.07 -3.06 7.54
N GLU A 87 -7.04 -1.73 7.54
CA GLU A 87 -7.41 -0.91 8.71
C GLU A 87 -8.89 -1.13 9.12
N LYS A 88 -9.81 -1.23 8.15
CA LYS A 88 -11.21 -1.56 8.44
C LYS A 88 -11.36 -2.95 9.05
N LEU A 89 -10.58 -3.93 8.58
CA LEU A 89 -10.60 -5.28 9.13
C LEU A 89 -10.15 -5.33 10.59
N GLU A 90 -9.16 -4.54 10.98
CA GLU A 90 -8.73 -4.42 12.39
C GLU A 90 -9.85 -3.85 13.28
N GLN A 91 -10.63 -2.91 12.75
CA GLN A 91 -11.76 -2.29 13.48
C GLN A 91 -13.00 -3.18 13.52
N LEU A 92 -13.15 -4.12 12.58
CA LEU A 92 -14.33 -4.97 12.46
C LEU A 92 -14.39 -6.02 13.58
N ASP A 93 -13.28 -6.73 13.82
CA ASP A 93 -13.19 -7.75 14.86
C ASP A 93 -11.72 -8.03 15.21
N ALA A 94 -11.42 -8.14 16.50
CA ALA A 94 -10.07 -8.43 17.01
C ALA A 94 -9.48 -9.72 16.44
N LYS A 95 -10.33 -10.70 16.04
CA LYS A 95 -9.86 -11.95 15.43
C LYS A 95 -9.19 -11.77 14.07
N PHE A 96 -9.49 -10.69 13.35
CA PHE A 96 -8.92 -10.40 12.03
C PHE A 96 -7.62 -9.61 12.10
N VAL A 97 -7.26 -9.08 13.27
CA VAL A 97 -6.05 -8.27 13.47
C VAL A 97 -4.77 -8.97 12.98
N PRO A 98 -4.53 -10.27 13.23
CA PRO A 98 -3.34 -10.94 12.71
C PRO A 98 -3.27 -10.95 11.18
N PHE A 99 -4.41 -11.20 10.51
CA PHE A 99 -4.51 -11.17 9.06
C PHE A 99 -4.25 -9.75 8.51
N ALA A 100 -4.95 -8.76 9.08
CA ALA A 100 -4.85 -7.37 8.66
C ALA A 100 -3.44 -6.81 8.83
N LYS A 101 -2.74 -7.11 9.93
CA LYS A 101 -1.35 -6.69 10.16
C LYS A 101 -0.38 -7.23 9.10
N ILE A 102 -0.54 -8.47 8.66
CA ILE A 102 0.28 -9.06 7.60
C ILE A 102 0.05 -8.32 6.27
N ILE A 103 -1.20 -8.17 5.87
CA ILE A 103 -1.58 -7.44 4.65
C ILE A 103 -1.05 -6.00 4.70
N TYR A 104 -1.24 -5.31 5.82
CA TYR A 104 -0.80 -3.94 6.01
C TYR A 104 0.72 -3.81 5.91
N LYS A 105 1.48 -4.71 6.54
CA LYS A 105 2.95 -4.74 6.44
C LYS A 105 3.41 -4.94 5.00
N LEU A 106 2.86 -5.92 4.30
CA LEU A 106 3.19 -6.19 2.90
C LEU A 106 2.81 -5.02 1.99
N ALA A 107 1.67 -4.36 2.25
CA ALA A 107 1.25 -3.16 1.53
C ALA A 107 2.16 -1.96 1.83
N LYS A 108 2.67 -1.82 3.07
CA LYS A 108 3.66 -0.80 3.45
C LYS A 108 4.95 -0.95 2.65
N GLU A 109 5.38 -2.20 2.43
CA GLU A 109 6.57 -2.56 1.65
C GLU A 109 6.32 -2.67 0.14
N PHE A 110 5.12 -2.32 -0.36
CA PHE A 110 4.72 -2.43 -1.77
C PHE A 110 4.86 -3.85 -2.37
N LYS A 111 4.79 -4.88 -1.52
CA LYS A 111 4.95 -6.30 -1.89
C LYS A 111 3.64 -6.92 -2.40
N VAL A 112 3.04 -6.31 -3.43
CA VAL A 112 1.72 -6.71 -3.97
C VAL A 112 1.65 -8.18 -4.38
N LYS A 113 2.75 -8.75 -4.92
CA LYS A 113 2.81 -10.17 -5.28
C LYS A 113 2.71 -11.10 -4.07
N GLU A 114 3.32 -10.73 -2.95
CA GLU A 114 3.26 -11.50 -1.71
C GLU A 114 1.87 -11.40 -1.08
N ILE A 115 1.24 -10.22 -1.13
CA ILE A 115 -0.17 -10.01 -0.70
C ILE A 115 -1.08 -10.96 -1.48
N ARG A 116 -0.94 -10.98 -2.81
CA ARG A 116 -1.75 -11.83 -3.66
C ARG A 116 -1.61 -13.32 -3.29
N ARG A 117 -0.36 -13.80 -3.17
CA ARG A 117 -0.09 -15.19 -2.80
C ARG A 117 -0.67 -15.53 -1.42
N PHE A 118 -0.51 -14.63 -0.45
CA PHE A 118 -1.04 -14.81 0.89
C PHE A 118 -2.57 -14.91 0.88
N ILE A 119 -3.27 -14.09 0.09
CA ILE A 119 -4.74 -14.17 -0.05
C ILE A 119 -5.17 -15.46 -0.77
N GLU A 120 -4.44 -15.87 -1.83
CA GLU A 120 -4.73 -17.10 -2.59
C GLU A 120 -4.76 -18.35 -1.69
N GLU A 121 -3.90 -18.42 -0.67
CA GLU A 121 -3.87 -19.54 0.30
C GLU A 121 -5.18 -19.71 1.10
N TYR A 122 -6.02 -18.68 1.16
CA TYR A 122 -7.32 -18.72 1.82
C TYR A 122 -8.50 -18.77 0.84
N VAL A 123 -8.35 -18.24 -0.37
CA VAL A 123 -9.39 -18.31 -1.42
C VAL A 123 -9.57 -19.75 -1.92
N ASP A 124 -8.50 -20.55 -1.99
CA ASP A 124 -8.57 -21.96 -2.42
C ASP A 124 -9.09 -22.92 -1.34
N LYS A 125 -9.26 -22.43 -0.10
CA LYS A 125 -9.74 -23.23 1.06
C LYS A 125 -11.21 -23.00 1.40
N VAL A 126 -11.93 -22.18 0.63
CA VAL A 126 -13.38 -21.94 0.76
C VAL A 126 -14.17 -22.88 -0.15
#